data_AF-A0A4R4Y4A0-F1
#
_entry.id   AF-A0A4R4Y4A0-F1
#
_cell.length_a   1.000
_cell.length_b   1.000
_cell.length_c   1.000
_cell.angle_alpha   90.00
_cell.angle_beta   90.00
_cell.angle_gamma   90.00
#
_symmetry.space_group_name_H-M   'P 1'
#
loop_
_entity.id
_entity.type
_entity.pdbx_description
1 polymer ?
#
loop_
_entity_poly.entity_id
_entity_poly.type
_entity_poly.pdbx_seq_one_letter_code
_entity_poly.pdbx_strand_id
1 'polypeptide(L)'
;MRLRILAALPLAMTLALTGCGGDDGDSGGVASAGGAKQTAAAGGGGAKPDLDAMGVKFAQCMRENGVQMDDPKPGQGIQLKIKNVPKETVDKAMEACRQYNPQANSTGAPDPQQQERGRKFAECMRQNGVEKFPDPKPGQRGIMIDKKTVGDDPDLEPAQQKCQDILQGGRK
;
A
#
# COMPACT_ATOMS: atom_id res chain seq x y z
N MET A 1 -57.91 3.82 22.58
CA MET A 1 -58.12 2.67 23.51
C MET A 1 -56.81 1.92 23.63
N ARG A 2 -56.36 1.71 24.87
CA ARG A 2 -55.10 1.07 25.23
C ARG A 2 -55.30 -0.44 25.21
N LEU A 3 -54.39 -1.19 24.58
CA LEU A 3 -54.14 -2.58 24.98
C LEU A 3 -52.68 -2.69 25.40
N ARG A 4 -52.52 -3.13 26.64
CA ARG A 4 -51.32 -3.12 27.47
C ARG A 4 -51.13 -4.56 27.97
N ILE A 5 -49.87 -4.93 28.20
CA ILE A 5 -49.38 -6.00 29.11
C ILE A 5 -49.43 -7.42 28.51
N LEU A 6 -48.46 -8.32 28.68
CA LEU A 6 -47.01 -8.39 28.97
C LEU A 6 -46.75 -9.90 29.15
N ALA A 7 -45.54 -10.34 28.78
CA ALA A 7 -44.81 -11.48 29.34
C ALA A 7 -45.36 -12.91 29.14
N ALA A 8 -44.60 -13.73 28.42
CA ALA A 8 -43.86 -14.86 29.03
C ALA A 8 -42.97 -15.54 27.98
N LEU A 9 -41.65 -15.47 28.20
CA LEU A 9 -40.68 -16.41 27.64
C LEU A 9 -41.08 -17.85 28.03
N PRO A 10 -40.85 -18.83 27.14
CA PRO A 10 -40.30 -20.09 27.57
C PRO A 10 -38.93 -20.30 26.93
N LEU A 11 -37.93 -20.31 27.80
CA LEU A 11 -36.61 -20.86 27.59
C LEU A 11 -36.78 -22.38 27.38
N ALA A 12 -36.65 -22.87 26.16
CA ALA A 12 -36.59 -24.31 25.88
C ALA A 12 -35.23 -24.65 25.27
N MET A 13 -34.31 -24.96 26.17
CA MET A 13 -32.99 -25.50 25.90
C MET A 13 -33.16 -26.98 25.56
N THR A 14 -33.02 -27.36 24.29
CA THR A 14 -32.95 -28.77 23.86
C THR A 14 -31.53 -29.09 23.40
N LEU A 15 -30.71 -29.56 24.34
CA LEU A 15 -29.56 -30.40 24.02
C LEU A 15 -30.08 -31.79 23.63
N ALA A 16 -29.79 -32.22 22.40
CA ALA A 16 -29.83 -33.63 22.03
C ALA A 16 -28.48 -33.99 21.39
N LEU A 17 -27.60 -34.57 22.22
CA LEU A 17 -26.46 -35.37 21.79
C LEU A 17 -27.01 -36.67 21.18
N THR A 18 -26.77 -36.90 19.89
CA THR A 18 -26.90 -38.24 19.29
C THR A 18 -25.50 -38.85 19.25
N GLY A 19 -25.29 -39.91 20.01
CA GLY A 19 -24.04 -40.68 20.05
C GLY A 19 -24.06 -41.94 19.19
N CYS A 20 -22.88 -42.58 19.13
CA CYS A 20 -22.52 -43.94 18.71
C CYS A 20 -22.91 -44.41 17.28
N GLY A 21 -22.06 -45.10 16.52
CA GLY A 21 -20.91 -45.92 16.87
C GLY A 21 -21.24 -47.41 16.71
N GLY A 22 -20.79 -48.00 15.59
CA GLY A 22 -20.79 -49.45 15.24
C GLY A 22 -22.05 -49.93 14.51
N ASP A 23 -22.03 -50.90 13.60
CA ASP A 23 -21.02 -51.68 12.85
C ASP A 23 -21.87 -52.54 11.89
N ASP A 24 -21.54 -52.65 10.61
CA ASP A 24 -21.84 -53.83 9.79
C ASP A 24 -20.99 -53.74 8.51
N GLY A 25 -20.09 -54.71 8.36
CA GLY A 25 -18.87 -54.64 7.58
C GLY A 25 -19.02 -54.44 6.07
N ASP A 26 -18.03 -53.74 5.51
CA ASP A 26 -17.27 -54.33 4.42
C ASP A 26 -15.77 -54.12 4.65
N SER A 27 -15.17 -55.20 5.15
CA SER A 27 -13.84 -55.70 4.80
C SER A 27 -12.70 -54.68 4.69
N GLY A 28 -11.85 -54.70 5.72
CA GLY A 28 -10.53 -54.11 5.68
C GLY A 28 -9.71 -54.58 4.47
N GLY A 29 -9.06 -53.62 3.84
CA GLY A 29 -8.06 -53.82 2.80
C GLY A 29 -7.21 -52.57 2.66
N VAL A 30 -6.34 -52.32 3.65
CA VAL A 30 -5.25 -51.34 3.51
C VAL A 30 -4.13 -51.95 2.67
N ALA A 31 -3.76 -51.28 1.57
CA ALA A 31 -2.45 -51.37 0.97
C ALA A 31 -2.07 -49.99 0.40
N SER A 32 -1.23 -49.30 1.15
CA SER A 32 -0.59 -48.05 0.78
C SER A 32 0.47 -48.30 -0.30
N ALA A 33 0.44 -47.54 -1.39
CA ALA A 33 1.63 -47.25 -2.21
C ALA A 33 1.37 -46.04 -3.13
N GLY A 34 2.20 -45.00 -3.00
CA GLY A 34 2.39 -43.98 -4.03
C GLY A 34 1.85 -42.60 -3.67
N GLY A 35 2.69 -41.78 -3.04
CA GLY A 35 2.34 -40.45 -2.58
C GLY A 35 2.06 -39.43 -3.69
N ALA A 36 1.05 -38.61 -3.44
CA ALA A 36 0.97 -37.21 -3.86
C ALA A 36 0.19 -36.45 -2.79
N LYS A 37 0.87 -36.12 -1.68
CA LYS A 37 0.36 -35.24 -0.64
C LYS A 37 0.66 -33.80 -1.05
N GLN A 38 -0.34 -32.93 -0.88
CA GLN A 38 -0.30 -31.46 -0.93
C GLN A 38 -0.13 -30.87 -2.36
N THR A 39 -0.97 -30.00 -2.88
CA THR A 39 -1.72 -28.93 -2.22
C THR A 39 -2.90 -28.56 -3.12
N ALA A 40 -4.13 -28.75 -2.68
CA ALA A 40 -5.24 -27.96 -3.20
C ALA A 40 -5.06 -26.54 -2.65
N ALA A 41 -4.22 -25.75 -3.33
CA ALA A 41 -4.16 -24.32 -3.12
C ALA A 41 -5.41 -23.74 -3.77
N ALA A 42 -6.50 -23.70 -3.00
CA ALA A 42 -7.47 -22.64 -3.14
C ALA A 42 -6.72 -21.33 -2.89
N GLY A 43 -6.16 -20.76 -3.96
CA GLY A 43 -5.54 -19.45 -3.96
C GLY A 43 -6.62 -18.42 -3.68
N GLY A 44 -6.78 -18.10 -2.41
CA GLY A 44 -7.71 -17.08 -1.91
C GLY A 44 -7.46 -15.74 -2.60
N GLY A 45 -8.41 -15.35 -3.45
CA GLY A 45 -8.63 -13.95 -3.81
C GLY A 45 -9.18 -13.20 -2.59
N GLY A 46 -8.31 -12.91 -1.63
CA GLY A 46 -8.64 -12.15 -0.42
C GLY A 46 -8.24 -10.68 -0.57
N ALA A 47 -9.21 -9.78 -0.35
CA ALA A 47 -9.07 -8.34 -0.09
C ALA A 47 -8.35 -7.47 -1.15
N LYS A 48 -9.07 -7.13 -2.23
CA LYS A 48 -8.82 -5.96 -3.10
C LYS A 48 -9.94 -4.89 -3.20
N PRO A 49 -11.19 -5.11 -2.75
CA PRO A 49 -12.28 -4.13 -2.95
C PRO A 49 -11.98 -2.72 -2.44
N ASP A 50 -11.30 -2.60 -1.30
CA ASP A 50 -11.06 -1.30 -0.66
C ASP A 50 -10.02 -0.45 -1.40
N LEU A 51 -9.03 -1.09 -2.04
CA LEU A 51 -8.02 -0.38 -2.83
C LEU A 51 -8.59 0.11 -4.16
N ASP A 52 -9.44 -0.68 -4.80
CA ASP A 52 -10.13 -0.28 -6.03
C ASP A 52 -11.12 0.86 -5.75
N ALA A 53 -11.91 0.78 -4.67
CA ALA A 53 -12.83 1.84 -4.27
C ALA A 53 -12.12 3.15 -3.89
N MET A 54 -10.97 3.05 -3.20
CA MET A 54 -10.14 4.22 -2.89
C MET A 54 -9.51 4.81 -4.16
N GLY A 55 -9.10 3.97 -5.11
CA GLY A 55 -8.61 4.39 -6.41
C GLY A 55 -9.65 5.16 -7.24
N VAL A 56 -10.92 4.74 -7.19
CA VAL A 56 -12.03 5.47 -7.84
C VAL A 56 -12.26 6.84 -7.19
N LYS A 57 -12.24 6.93 -5.85
CA LYS A 57 -12.34 8.23 -5.15
C LYS A 57 -11.19 9.16 -5.48
N PHE A 58 -9.98 8.63 -5.59
CA PHE A 58 -8.83 9.40 -6.05
C PHE A 58 -9.03 9.93 -7.47
N ALA A 59 -9.49 9.09 -8.40
CA ALA A 59 -9.75 9.49 -9.77
C ALA A 59 -10.82 10.58 -9.88
N GLN A 60 -11.89 10.47 -9.08
CA GLN A 60 -12.93 11.49 -9.00
C GLN A 60 -12.38 12.83 -8.49
N CYS A 61 -11.66 12.83 -7.38
CA CYS A 61 -11.04 14.03 -6.82
C CYS A 61 -10.07 14.70 -7.82
N MET A 62 -9.28 13.90 -8.55
CA MET A 62 -8.36 14.42 -9.56
C MET A 62 -9.11 15.08 -10.73
N ARG A 63 -10.24 14.51 -11.17
CA ARG A 63 -11.11 15.12 -12.19
C ARG A 63 -11.71 16.45 -11.74
N GLU A 64 -12.14 16.54 -10.48
CA GLU A 64 -12.63 17.80 -9.88
C GLU A 64 -11.54 18.88 -9.82
N ASN A 65 -10.28 18.48 -9.65
CA ASN A 65 -9.12 19.38 -9.64
C ASN A 65 -8.51 19.60 -11.04
N GLY A 66 -9.22 19.23 -12.12
CA GLY A 66 -8.83 19.54 -13.50
C GLY A 66 -7.85 18.55 -14.14
N VAL A 67 -7.59 17.40 -13.50
CA VAL A 67 -6.80 16.31 -14.08
C VAL A 67 -7.75 15.23 -14.59
N GLN A 68 -8.02 15.22 -15.90
CA GLN A 68 -8.77 14.12 -16.50
C GLN A 68 -7.98 12.82 -16.43
N MET A 69 -8.55 11.81 -15.77
CA MET A 69 -8.02 10.47 -15.72
C MET A 69 -9.13 9.43 -15.81
N ASP A 70 -8.80 8.30 -16.44
CA ASP A 70 -9.66 7.12 -16.51
C ASP A 70 -9.81 6.50 -15.10
N ASP A 71 -10.95 5.87 -14.82
CA ASP A 71 -11.11 5.11 -13.59
C ASP A 71 -10.20 3.86 -13.61
N PRO A 72 -9.55 3.52 -12.47
CA PRO A 72 -8.69 2.35 -12.39
C PRO A 72 -9.51 1.07 -12.57
N LYS A 73 -9.05 0.17 -13.45
CA LYS A 73 -9.64 -1.16 -13.58
C LYS A 73 -9.24 -2.03 -12.38
N PRO A 74 -10.11 -2.99 -11.96
CA PRO A 74 -9.79 -3.87 -10.84
C PRO A 74 -8.42 -4.54 -11.00
N GLY A 75 -7.56 -4.36 -10.01
CA GLY A 75 -6.21 -4.95 -10.00
C GLY A 75 -5.17 -4.32 -10.93
N GLN A 76 -5.49 -3.25 -11.68
CA GLN A 76 -4.53 -2.52 -12.53
C GLN A 76 -3.91 -1.28 -11.85
N GLY A 77 -4.41 -0.88 -10.68
CA GLY A 77 -3.97 0.32 -9.97
C GLY A 77 -4.31 1.61 -10.73
N ILE A 78 -3.89 2.75 -10.16
CA ILE A 78 -4.13 4.06 -10.76
C ILE A 78 -3.13 4.32 -11.89
N GLN A 79 -3.62 4.58 -13.09
CA GLN A 79 -2.81 5.02 -14.23
C GLN A 79 -3.10 6.48 -14.55
N LEU A 80 -2.13 7.35 -14.25
CA LEU A 80 -2.17 8.77 -14.58
C LEU A 80 -1.82 8.98 -16.05
N LYS A 81 -2.82 8.94 -16.94
CA LYS A 81 -2.65 9.36 -18.34
C LYS A 81 -2.79 10.88 -18.44
N ILE A 82 -1.75 11.60 -18.03
CA ILE A 82 -1.73 13.05 -18.09
C ILE A 82 -1.50 13.46 -19.55
N LYS A 83 -2.57 13.87 -20.26
CA LYS A 83 -2.48 14.51 -21.58
C LYS A 83 -2.81 15.99 -21.44
N ASN A 84 -1.90 16.86 -21.86
CA ASN A 84 -2.11 18.31 -21.96
C ASN A 84 -2.55 19.04 -20.67
N VAL A 85 -2.24 18.50 -19.48
CA VAL A 85 -2.47 19.21 -18.21
C VAL A 85 -1.15 19.80 -17.71
N PRO A 86 -1.09 21.10 -17.33
CA PRO A 86 0.12 21.68 -16.79
C PRO A 86 0.51 20.98 -15.48
N LYS A 87 1.83 20.77 -15.31
CA LYS A 87 2.40 20.07 -14.16
C LYS A 87 1.94 20.65 -12.83
N GLU A 88 1.80 21.97 -12.74
CA GLU A 88 1.34 22.64 -11.53
C GLU A 88 -0.09 22.25 -11.14
N THR A 89 -1.00 22.10 -12.10
CA THR A 89 -2.38 21.64 -11.84
C THR A 89 -2.39 20.19 -11.36
N VAL A 90 -1.54 19.34 -11.94
CA VAL A 90 -1.38 17.95 -11.48
C VAL A 90 -0.84 17.91 -10.05
N ASP A 91 0.20 18.70 -9.75
CA ASP A 91 0.82 18.73 -8.43
C ASP A 91 -0.18 19.23 -7.36
N LYS A 92 -0.97 20.28 -7.65
CA LYS A 92 -2.04 20.77 -6.76
C LYS A 92 -3.16 19.75 -6.55
N ALA A 93 -3.62 19.10 -7.62
CA ALA A 93 -4.64 18.06 -7.55
C ALA A 93 -4.16 16.86 -6.71
N MET A 94 -2.90 16.44 -6.90
CA MET A 94 -2.28 15.36 -6.12
C MET A 94 -2.20 15.70 -4.63
N GLU A 95 -1.97 16.96 -4.28
CA GLU A 95 -1.95 17.44 -2.89
C GLU A 95 -3.34 17.43 -2.27
N ALA A 96 -4.34 18.00 -2.96
CA ALA A 96 -5.74 18.04 -2.51
C ALA A 96 -6.34 16.63 -2.36
N CYS A 97 -5.97 15.72 -3.26
CA CYS A 97 -6.50 14.35 -3.31
C CYS A 97 -5.64 13.33 -2.55
N ARG A 98 -4.59 13.76 -1.84
CA ARG A 98 -3.61 12.88 -1.18
C ARG A 98 -4.24 11.87 -0.24
N GLN A 99 -5.28 12.27 0.49
CA GLN A 99 -6.04 11.43 1.42
C GLN A 99 -6.70 10.21 0.74
N TYR A 100 -6.99 10.32 -0.56
CA TYR A 100 -7.61 9.26 -1.35
C TYR A 100 -6.59 8.47 -2.16
N ASN A 101 -5.32 8.87 -2.19
CA ASN A 101 -4.30 8.19 -2.98
C ASN A 101 -3.86 6.88 -2.27
N PRO A 102 -4.21 5.69 -2.80
CA PRO A 102 -3.85 4.41 -2.19
C PRO A 102 -2.33 4.22 -2.10
N GLN A 103 -1.56 4.79 -3.03
CA GLN A 103 -0.10 4.67 -3.08
C GLN A 103 0.59 5.62 -2.09
N ALA A 104 0.01 6.81 -1.88
CA ALA A 104 0.44 7.73 -0.81
C ALA A 104 0.09 7.16 0.58
N ASN A 105 -1.10 6.57 0.73
CA ASN A 105 -1.53 5.95 1.98
C ASN A 105 -0.77 4.65 2.29
N SER A 106 -0.38 3.86 1.28
CA SER A 106 0.41 2.63 1.47
C SER A 106 1.82 2.88 2.03
N THR A 107 2.29 4.12 1.96
CA THR A 107 3.67 4.46 2.34
C THR A 107 3.74 5.55 3.43
N GLY A 108 2.58 6.00 3.95
CA GLY A 108 2.48 6.91 5.09
C GLY A 108 2.83 8.38 4.81
N ALA A 109 2.56 9.24 5.80
CA ALA A 109 2.92 10.66 5.78
C ALA A 109 4.45 10.86 5.70
N PRO A 110 4.94 12.00 5.20
CA PRO A 110 6.36 12.32 5.21
C PRO A 110 6.90 12.33 6.65
N ASP A 111 7.77 11.38 6.99
CA ASP A 111 8.43 11.31 8.30
C ASP A 111 9.38 12.53 8.47
N PRO A 112 9.20 13.38 9.50
CA PRO A 112 10.09 14.51 9.78
C PRO A 112 11.56 14.08 9.93
N GLN A 113 11.82 12.91 10.52
CA GLN A 113 13.18 12.41 10.66
C GLN A 113 13.77 11.99 9.30
N GLN A 114 12.96 11.44 8.38
CA GLN A 114 13.41 11.21 7.00
C GLN A 114 13.75 12.51 6.28
N GLN A 115 12.97 13.57 6.49
CA GLN A 115 13.26 14.86 5.89
C GLN A 115 14.58 15.44 6.41
N GLU A 116 14.84 15.33 7.72
CA GLU A 116 16.11 15.76 8.31
C GLU A 116 17.29 14.95 7.75
N ARG A 117 17.18 13.61 7.69
CA ARG A 117 18.19 12.75 7.05
C ARG A 117 18.41 13.15 5.60
N GLY A 118 17.35 13.49 4.88
CA GLY A 118 17.43 13.97 3.50
C GLY A 118 18.25 15.24 3.34
N ARG A 119 18.09 16.20 4.26
CA ARG A 119 18.88 17.45 4.27
C ARG A 119 20.35 17.19 4.59
N LYS A 120 20.64 16.35 5.58
CA LYS A 120 22.01 15.95 5.94
C LYS A 120 22.71 15.21 4.79
N PHE A 121 21.97 14.36 4.07
CA PHE A 121 22.49 13.70 2.89
C PHE A 121 22.81 14.71 1.78
N ALA A 122 21.90 15.64 1.49
CA ALA A 122 22.12 16.67 0.48
C ALA A 122 23.35 17.53 0.79
N GLU A 123 23.55 17.88 2.05
CA GLU A 123 24.75 18.59 2.50
C GLU A 123 26.03 17.75 2.33
N CYS A 124 26.00 16.48 2.72
CA CYS A 124 27.12 15.54 2.54
C CYS A 124 27.51 15.39 1.06
N MET A 125 26.52 15.31 0.16
CA MET A 125 26.75 15.22 -1.28
C MET A 125 27.49 16.46 -1.81
N ARG A 126 27.06 17.66 -1.41
CA ARG A 126 27.73 18.91 -1.79
C ARG A 126 29.15 18.99 -1.27
N GLN A 127 29.40 18.53 -0.04
CA GLN A 127 30.75 18.48 0.53
C GLN A 127 31.68 17.48 -0.18
N ASN A 128 31.12 16.51 -0.90
CA ASN A 128 31.87 15.48 -1.62
C ASN A 128 31.95 15.73 -3.14
N GLY A 129 31.74 16.96 -3.60
CA GLY A 129 31.96 17.38 -4.99
C GLY A 129 30.68 17.66 -5.78
N VAL A 130 29.53 17.17 -5.31
CA VAL A 130 28.24 17.33 -6.00
C VAL A 130 27.56 18.63 -5.58
N GLU A 131 28.21 19.77 -5.83
CA GLU A 131 27.80 21.08 -5.30
C GLU A 131 26.36 21.48 -5.69
N LYS A 132 25.90 21.01 -6.87
CA LYS A 132 24.56 21.31 -7.38
C LYS A 132 23.48 20.39 -6.82
N PHE A 133 23.79 19.56 -5.82
CA PHE A 133 22.82 18.66 -5.22
C PHE A 133 21.72 19.43 -4.46
N PRO A 134 20.44 19.31 -4.87
CA PRO A 134 19.36 20.09 -4.29
C PRO A 134 18.93 19.56 -2.93
N ASP A 135 18.47 20.46 -2.06
CA ASP A 135 17.85 20.09 -0.78
C ASP A 135 16.42 19.54 -0.99
N PRO A 136 15.97 18.62 -0.13
CA PRO A 136 14.60 18.13 -0.20
C PRO A 136 13.58 19.19 0.21
N LYS A 137 12.51 19.36 -0.57
CA LYS A 137 11.44 20.31 -0.29
C LYS A 137 10.62 19.88 0.93
N PRO A 138 9.98 20.81 1.68
CA PRO A 138 9.06 20.46 2.75
C PRO A 138 7.96 19.50 2.27
N GLY A 139 7.77 18.40 2.99
CA GLY A 139 6.78 17.36 2.62
C GLY A 139 7.15 16.52 1.39
N GLN A 140 8.31 16.76 0.77
CA GLN A 140 8.90 15.89 -0.25
C GLN A 140 9.30 14.57 0.40
N ARG A 141 9.11 13.50 -0.38
CA ARG A 141 9.39 12.14 0.07
C ARG A 141 10.65 11.65 -0.62
N GLY A 142 11.59 11.17 0.18
CA GLY A 142 12.91 10.79 -0.29
C GLY A 142 13.68 11.95 -0.91
N ILE A 143 14.74 11.60 -1.63
CA ILE A 143 15.62 12.55 -2.30
C ILE A 143 15.42 12.42 -3.80
N MET A 144 15.17 13.56 -4.45
CA MET A 144 15.01 13.61 -5.90
C MET A 144 16.34 14.03 -6.53
N ILE A 145 16.92 13.13 -7.30
CA ILE A 145 18.15 13.38 -8.05
C ILE A 145 17.73 13.87 -9.43
N ASP A 146 18.00 15.14 -9.74
CA ASP A 146 17.76 15.67 -11.07
C ASP A 146 18.91 15.29 -12.00
N LYS A 147 18.62 14.39 -12.95
CA LYS A 147 19.64 13.89 -13.88
C LYS A 147 20.30 15.01 -14.71
N LYS A 148 19.58 16.09 -15.01
CA LYS A 148 20.12 17.20 -15.81
C LYS A 148 21.08 18.10 -15.01
N THR A 149 20.97 18.07 -13.68
CA THR A 149 21.71 18.96 -12.79
C THR A 149 22.91 18.26 -12.15
N VAL A 150 22.73 17.00 -11.76
CA VAL A 150 23.76 16.22 -11.04
C VAL A 150 23.99 14.83 -11.64
N GLY A 151 23.21 14.40 -12.63
CA GLY A 151 23.28 13.03 -13.16
C GLY A 151 24.54 12.74 -13.97
N ASP A 152 25.17 13.76 -14.53
CA ASP A 152 26.43 13.67 -15.27
C ASP A 152 27.63 14.10 -14.42
N ASP A 153 27.42 14.32 -13.11
CA ASP A 153 28.48 14.71 -12.17
C ASP A 153 29.33 13.47 -11.83
N PRO A 154 30.64 13.46 -12.14
CA PRO A 154 31.50 12.31 -11.87
C PRO A 154 31.63 12.02 -10.38
N ASP A 155 31.36 13.01 -9.51
CA ASP A 155 31.43 12.86 -8.07
C ASP A 155 30.13 12.30 -7.46
N LEU A 156 29.06 12.12 -8.27
CA LEU A 156 27.77 11.63 -7.81
C LEU A 156 27.84 10.27 -7.13
N GLU A 157 28.33 9.24 -7.83
CA GLU A 157 28.43 7.89 -7.30
C GLU A 157 29.36 7.78 -6.06
N PRO A 158 30.60 8.33 -6.07
CA PRO A 158 31.46 8.25 -4.90
C PRO A 158 30.91 9.05 -3.71
N ALA A 159 30.28 10.20 -3.93
CA ALA A 159 29.60 10.95 -2.87
C ALA A 159 28.43 10.15 -2.29
N GLN A 160 27.60 9.52 -3.13
CA GLN A 160 26.48 8.68 -2.68
C GLN A 160 26.94 7.56 -1.76
N GLN A 161 28.01 6.85 -2.13
CA GLN A 161 28.56 5.77 -1.31
C GLN A 161 29.04 6.26 0.05
N LYS A 162 29.69 7.43 0.12
CA LYS A 162 30.13 8.02 1.39
C LYS A 162 28.96 8.50 2.25
N CYS A 163 27.89 8.98 1.63
CA CYS A 163 26.76 9.60 2.32
C CYS A 163 25.60 8.62 2.61
N GLN A 164 25.64 7.38 2.10
CA GLN A 164 24.52 6.43 2.17
C GLN A 164 24.06 6.11 3.60
N ASP A 165 24.97 6.12 4.58
CA ASP A 165 24.69 5.76 5.96
C ASP A 165 23.73 6.77 6.63
N ILE A 166 23.72 8.01 6.14
CA ILE A 166 22.81 9.07 6.59
C ILE A 166 21.36 8.69 6.31
N LEU A 167 21.09 8.04 5.16
CA LEU A 167 19.75 7.61 4.76
C LEU A 167 19.29 6.34 5.49
N GLN A 168 20.23 5.47 5.87
CA GLN A 168 19.93 4.20 6.55
C GLN A 168 19.65 4.37 8.05
N GLY A 169 19.62 5.61 8.56
CA GLY A 169 19.28 5.90 9.95
C GLY A 169 20.38 5.55 10.95
N GLY A 170 21.65 5.53 10.53
CA GLY A 170 22.76 5.26 11.43
C GLY A 170 22.76 3.84 11.99
N ARG A 171 22.46 2.83 11.16
CA ARG A 171 22.77 1.44 11.51
C ARG A 171 24.27 1.20 11.36
N LYS A 172 25.01 1.41 12.45
CA LYS A 172 26.21 0.64 12.75
C LYS A 172 25.86 -0.43 13.75
#